data_AF-A0A0D3KYE3-F1
#
_entry.id   AF-A0A0D3KYE3-F1
#
_cell.length_a   1.000
_cell.length_b   1.000
_cell.length_c   1.000
_cell.angle_alpha   90.00
_cell.angle_beta   90.00
_cell.angle_gamma   90.00
#
_symmetry.space_group_name_H-M   'P 1'
#
loop_
_entity.id
_entity.type
_entity.pdbx_description
1 polymer ?
#
loop_
_entity_poly.entity_id
_entity_poly.type
_entity_poly.pdbx_seq_one_letter_code
_entity_poly.pdbx_strand_id
1 'polypeptide(L)'
;MRGSGASDAPVLGFPEKFDLALRYGEELVHGNDAIDVSDRLLLDALAKQAQHGACNAPRPSLFDAEGRARYSAWCQLGNTSKMEAMFMYTRALEELAPEWWRWPPLELVPPATNEARADGECGEAGADTAAPNGTAGAEAVPPAAANHPNSTEPPPVPNGAVTPTAHPAHPAHVAPPSATPLASEPEHPPGGAPPSALRRLTVGGWTRLAEQGAPARYRHACVVVGARLLVYGGRANSGRLAASICVLDLLSGVWSEPTIGGAAPEQRWGHTMCAYRGLAIVFGGHRGRGSLCDTPVLDTQSMAWASPSLPGPPPPPRGTHAAAVCADRLWVMGGDSPAAGALQMDVWSLPLRGLAEACSTRADAARGWEVADTSGGVPPPCRDGTACACGPRVLLIGGAGPSGYAPMASLWLLHVEELSWSAVHTSGSVPRPRAGHCSAT
;
A
#
# COMPACT_ATOMS: atom_id res chain seq x y z
N MET A 1 32.59 -16.45 23.52
CA MET A 1 31.59 -15.73 24.35
C MET A 1 30.29 -15.69 23.56
N ARG A 2 29.13 -15.98 24.17
CA ARG A 2 27.83 -15.93 23.49
C ARG A 2 27.26 -14.52 23.61
N GLY A 3 27.02 -13.84 22.50
CA GLY A 3 26.17 -12.65 22.46
C GLY A 3 24.72 -13.08 22.25
N SER A 4 23.80 -12.56 23.07
CA SER A 4 22.38 -12.88 23.00
C SER A 4 21.75 -12.31 21.74
N GLY A 5 21.19 -13.17 20.89
CA GLY A 5 20.22 -12.73 19.89
C GLY A 5 18.94 -12.29 20.59
N ALA A 6 18.62 -11.00 20.52
CA ALA A 6 17.27 -10.54 20.75
C ALA A 6 16.41 -11.09 19.61
N SER A 7 15.41 -11.92 19.91
CA SER A 7 14.43 -12.33 18.92
C SER A 7 13.52 -11.13 18.63
N ASP A 8 13.56 -10.64 17.39
CA ASP A 8 12.63 -9.60 16.94
C ASP A 8 11.19 -10.12 16.94
N ALA A 9 10.26 -9.24 17.33
CA ALA A 9 8.83 -9.56 17.36
C ALA A 9 8.28 -9.81 15.93
N PRO A 10 7.38 -10.79 15.74
CA PRO A 10 6.78 -11.06 14.43
C PRO A 10 5.94 -9.87 13.97
N VAL A 11 6.21 -9.37 12.75
CA VAL A 11 5.58 -8.17 12.20
C VAL A 11 4.21 -8.49 11.60
N LEU A 12 3.21 -8.71 12.46
CA LEU A 12 1.82 -8.91 12.06
C LEU A 12 1.14 -7.59 11.68
N GLY A 13 0.38 -7.61 10.57
CA GLY A 13 -0.50 -6.52 10.13
C GLY A 13 -1.84 -6.51 10.86
N PHE A 14 -2.72 -5.56 10.54
CA PHE A 14 -4.12 -5.58 11.00
C PHE A 14 -5.02 -6.14 9.87
N PRO A 15 -6.05 -6.94 10.19
CA PRO A 15 -6.57 -7.24 11.54
C PRO A 15 -5.81 -8.33 12.32
N GLU A 16 -4.90 -9.09 11.71
CA GLU A 16 -4.35 -10.32 12.28
C GLU A 16 -3.59 -10.11 13.61
N LYS A 17 -2.90 -8.97 13.76
CA LYS A 17 -2.25 -8.53 15.01
C LYS A 17 -3.28 -8.27 16.11
N PHE A 18 -4.42 -7.69 15.77
CA PHE A 18 -5.52 -7.49 16.72
C PHE A 18 -6.16 -8.83 17.10
N ASP A 19 -6.37 -9.75 16.15
CA ASP A 19 -6.96 -11.06 16.44
C ASP A 19 -6.04 -11.95 17.32
N LEU A 20 -4.71 -11.78 17.22
CA LEU A 20 -3.77 -12.40 18.16
C LEU A 20 -3.76 -11.69 19.52
N ALA A 21 -3.69 -10.35 19.53
CA ALA A 21 -3.71 -9.53 20.73
C ALA A 21 -4.98 -9.76 21.57
N LEU A 22 -6.14 -9.86 20.91
CA LEU A 22 -7.44 -10.09 21.55
C LEU A 22 -7.43 -11.41 22.33
N ARG A 23 -6.95 -12.49 21.71
CA ARG A 23 -6.83 -13.80 22.36
C ARG A 23 -5.87 -13.77 23.54
N TYR A 24 -4.75 -13.04 23.44
CA TYR A 24 -3.85 -12.87 24.60
C TYR A 24 -4.51 -12.04 25.70
N GLY A 25 -5.16 -10.94 25.36
CA GLY A 25 -5.81 -10.05 26.31
C GLY A 25 -6.96 -10.73 27.05
N GLU A 26 -7.67 -11.66 26.39
CA GLU A 26 -8.65 -12.53 27.04
C GLU A 26 -7.99 -13.40 28.12
N GLU A 27 -6.90 -14.13 27.83
CA GLU A 27 -6.19 -14.92 28.86
C GLU A 27 -5.57 -14.04 29.96
N LEU A 28 -4.96 -12.93 29.57
CA LEU A 28 -4.30 -11.99 30.47
C LEU A 28 -5.30 -11.40 31.48
N VAL A 29 -6.49 -10.99 31.03
CA VAL A 29 -7.53 -10.40 31.88
C VAL A 29 -8.17 -11.43 32.81
N HIS A 30 -8.38 -12.67 32.34
CA HIS A 30 -8.98 -13.73 33.17
C HIS A 30 -7.99 -14.42 34.13
N GLY A 31 -6.68 -14.34 33.85
CA GLY A 31 -5.63 -15.03 34.62
C GLY A 31 -4.81 -14.16 35.57
N ASN A 32 -4.92 -12.83 35.54
CA ASN A 32 -4.04 -11.93 36.28
C ASN A 32 -4.78 -10.81 37.04
N ASP A 33 -4.82 -10.91 38.37
CA ASP A 33 -5.42 -9.91 39.28
C ASP A 33 -4.54 -8.68 39.56
N ALA A 34 -3.33 -8.60 38.98
CA ALA A 34 -2.49 -7.41 39.06
C ALA A 34 -2.90 -6.29 38.09
N ILE A 35 -3.88 -6.52 37.21
CA ILE A 35 -4.35 -5.53 36.22
C ILE A 35 -5.49 -4.72 36.82
N ASP A 36 -5.39 -3.39 36.76
CA ASP A 36 -6.40 -2.51 37.34
C ASP A 36 -7.77 -2.70 36.68
N VAL A 37 -8.82 -2.44 37.47
CA VAL A 37 -10.21 -2.50 37.01
C VAL A 37 -10.43 -1.51 35.84
N SER A 38 -9.77 -0.35 35.85
CA SER A 38 -9.86 0.63 34.76
C SER A 38 -9.28 0.10 33.45
N ASP A 39 -8.15 -0.61 33.51
CA ASP A 39 -7.48 -1.20 32.35
C ASP A 39 -8.28 -2.39 31.80
N ARG A 40 -8.82 -3.24 32.67
CA ARG A 40 -9.76 -4.32 32.29
C ARG A 40 -10.99 -3.76 31.56
N LEU A 41 -11.56 -2.65 32.05
CA LEU A 41 -12.70 -1.97 31.41
C LEU A 41 -12.32 -1.31 30.07
N LEU A 42 -11.13 -0.72 29.96
CA LEU A 42 -10.63 -0.14 28.72
C LEU A 42 -10.42 -1.19 27.64
N LEU A 43 -9.82 -2.35 27.97
CA LEU A 43 -9.65 -3.46 27.04
C LEU A 43 -11.01 -4.02 26.56
N ASP A 44 -11.96 -4.28 27.47
CA ASP A 44 -13.32 -4.76 27.12
C ASP A 44 -14.07 -3.77 26.21
N ALA A 45 -13.96 -2.46 26.48
CA ALA A 45 -14.53 -1.41 25.65
C ALA A 45 -13.91 -1.33 24.25
N LEU A 46 -12.57 -1.36 24.16
CA LEU A 46 -11.83 -1.29 22.90
C LEU A 46 -12.06 -2.55 22.05
N ALA A 47 -12.11 -3.74 22.66
CA ALA A 47 -12.45 -4.98 21.96
C ALA A 47 -13.86 -4.91 21.34
N LYS A 48 -14.86 -4.44 22.11
CA LYS A 48 -16.24 -4.26 21.61
C LYS A 48 -16.33 -3.22 20.49
N GLN A 49 -15.63 -2.09 20.61
CA GLN A 49 -15.58 -1.07 19.56
C GLN A 49 -14.91 -1.59 18.28
N ALA A 50 -13.84 -2.39 18.40
CA ALA A 50 -13.17 -3.03 17.27
C ALA A 50 -14.04 -4.07 16.56
N GLN A 51 -14.68 -4.97 17.32
CA GLN A 51 -15.51 -6.06 16.77
C GLN A 51 -16.86 -5.56 16.24
N HIS A 52 -17.57 -4.73 17.01
CA HIS A 52 -18.96 -4.36 16.73
C HIS A 52 -19.14 -2.92 16.21
N GLY A 53 -18.21 -2.01 16.53
CA GLY A 53 -18.32 -0.59 16.21
C GLY A 53 -18.89 0.22 17.38
N ALA A 54 -19.46 1.38 17.09
CA ALA A 54 -20.04 2.26 18.11
C ALA A 54 -21.09 1.57 18.98
N CYS A 55 -21.12 1.90 20.27
CA CYS A 55 -21.99 1.26 21.24
C CYS A 55 -23.49 1.41 20.89
N ASN A 56 -24.09 0.31 20.46
CA ASN A 56 -25.50 0.19 20.06
C ASN A 56 -26.27 -0.88 20.87
N ALA A 57 -25.61 -1.49 21.86
CA ALA A 57 -26.21 -2.49 22.73
C ALA A 57 -27.28 -1.89 23.67
N PRO A 58 -28.28 -2.67 24.10
CA PRO A 58 -29.23 -2.24 25.12
C PRO A 58 -28.50 -1.95 26.44
N ARG A 59 -28.92 -0.89 27.14
CA ARG A 59 -28.31 -0.49 28.42
C ARG A 59 -28.56 -1.56 29.50
N PRO A 60 -27.53 -2.04 30.23
CA PRO A 60 -27.69 -3.05 31.28
C PRO A 60 -28.56 -2.60 32.46
N SER A 61 -29.02 -3.59 33.23
CA SER A 61 -29.90 -3.42 34.40
C SER A 61 -29.29 -2.49 35.47
N LEU A 62 -30.14 -1.77 36.21
CA LEU A 62 -29.70 -0.94 37.33
C LEU A 62 -29.02 -1.75 38.44
N PHE A 63 -29.39 -3.02 38.60
CA PHE A 63 -28.81 -3.93 39.60
C PHE A 63 -27.52 -4.61 39.13
N ASP A 64 -27.19 -4.51 37.85
CA ASP A 64 -25.93 -4.95 37.29
C ASP A 64 -24.93 -3.79 37.32
N ALA A 65 -24.05 -3.77 38.32
CA ALA A 65 -23.04 -2.72 38.47
C ALA A 65 -21.90 -2.88 37.46
N GLU A 66 -21.46 -4.12 37.20
CA GLU A 66 -20.31 -4.41 36.35
C GLU A 66 -20.64 -4.23 34.86
N GLY A 67 -21.78 -4.75 34.41
CA GLY A 67 -22.25 -4.55 33.04
C GLY A 67 -22.48 -3.07 32.73
N ARG A 68 -22.98 -2.28 33.70
CA ARG A 68 -23.07 -0.81 33.53
C ARG A 68 -21.71 -0.13 33.43
N ALA A 69 -20.69 -0.60 34.14
CA ALA A 69 -19.33 -0.06 34.01
C ALA A 69 -18.74 -0.36 32.61
N ARG A 70 -18.81 -1.62 32.17
CA ARG A 70 -18.40 -2.06 30.81
C ARG A 70 -19.14 -1.30 29.70
N TYR A 71 -20.46 -1.16 29.84
CA TYR A 71 -21.30 -0.39 28.91
C TYR A 71 -20.92 1.10 28.87
N SER A 72 -20.66 1.71 30.03
CA SER A 72 -20.23 3.11 30.12
C SER A 72 -18.87 3.33 29.46
N ALA A 73 -17.90 2.42 29.69
CA ALA A 73 -16.59 2.49 29.06
C ALA A 73 -16.68 2.39 27.53
N TRP A 74 -17.50 1.47 27.00
CA TRP A 74 -17.73 1.37 25.56
C TRP A 74 -18.44 2.62 24.99
N CYS A 75 -19.44 3.17 25.68
CA CYS A 75 -20.08 4.43 25.26
C CYS A 75 -19.11 5.62 25.20
N GLN A 76 -18.10 5.67 26.08
CA GLN A 76 -17.12 6.76 26.12
C GLN A 76 -16.19 6.79 24.91
N LEU A 77 -16.04 5.69 24.16
CA LEU A 77 -15.29 5.66 22.90
C LEU A 77 -16.00 6.37 21.75
N GLY A 78 -17.32 6.61 21.85
CA GLY A 78 -18.11 7.38 20.90
C GLY A 78 -17.90 6.96 19.43
N ASN A 79 -17.32 7.86 18.64
CA ASN A 79 -17.16 7.72 17.19
C ASN A 79 -15.84 7.06 16.75
N THR A 80 -15.03 6.52 17.66
CA THR A 80 -13.80 5.77 17.31
C THR A 80 -14.09 4.70 16.26
N SER A 81 -13.30 4.65 15.18
CA SER A 81 -13.51 3.65 14.12
C SER A 81 -13.10 2.24 14.58
N LYS A 82 -13.62 1.18 13.93
CA LYS A 82 -13.20 -0.21 14.24
C LYS A 82 -11.68 -0.38 14.16
N MET A 83 -11.06 0.14 13.10
CA MET A 83 -9.62 0.08 12.88
C MET A 83 -8.85 0.82 13.97
N GLU A 84 -9.28 2.03 14.33
CA GLU A 84 -8.66 2.82 15.41
C GLU A 84 -8.79 2.14 16.78
N ALA A 85 -9.93 1.49 17.07
CA ALA A 85 -10.11 0.67 18.26
C ALA A 85 -9.17 -0.55 18.28
N MET A 86 -8.94 -1.21 17.15
CA MET A 86 -7.96 -2.29 17.03
C MET A 86 -6.53 -1.80 17.36
N PHE A 87 -6.12 -0.67 16.80
CA PHE A 87 -4.83 -0.04 17.10
C PHE A 87 -4.72 0.31 18.59
N MET A 88 -5.72 0.97 19.17
CA MET A 88 -5.72 1.33 20.59
C MET A 88 -5.71 0.11 21.52
N TYR A 89 -6.44 -0.96 21.17
CA TYR A 89 -6.42 -2.22 21.94
C TYR A 89 -5.02 -2.84 21.97
N THR A 90 -4.41 -3.04 20.80
CA THR A 90 -3.05 -3.61 20.72
C THR A 90 -2.02 -2.78 21.48
N ARG A 91 -2.13 -1.44 21.42
CA ARG A 91 -1.24 -0.54 22.16
C ARG A 91 -1.44 -0.61 23.67
N ALA A 92 -2.69 -0.65 24.17
CA ALA A 92 -2.96 -0.81 25.59
C ALA A 92 -2.39 -2.15 26.10
N LEU A 93 -2.48 -3.20 25.29
CA LEU A 93 -1.90 -4.50 25.60
C LEU A 93 -0.36 -4.48 25.59
N GLU A 94 0.28 -3.73 24.69
CA GLU A 94 1.73 -3.48 24.69
C GLU A 94 2.21 -2.70 25.91
N GLU A 95 1.41 -1.74 26.41
CA GLU A 95 1.71 -0.98 27.63
C GLU A 95 1.56 -1.86 28.90
N LEU A 96 0.62 -2.84 28.91
CA LEU A 96 0.40 -3.77 30.03
C LEU A 96 1.33 -5.00 30.04
N ALA A 97 1.70 -5.51 28.86
CA ALA A 97 2.47 -6.74 28.70
C ALA A 97 3.40 -6.65 27.48
N PRO A 98 4.57 -6.00 27.60
CA PRO A 98 5.46 -5.71 26.45
C PRO A 98 5.89 -6.92 25.62
N GLU A 99 5.90 -8.11 26.22
CA GLU A 99 6.32 -9.38 25.60
C GLU A 99 5.14 -10.23 25.09
N TRP A 100 3.90 -9.70 25.04
CA TRP A 100 2.68 -10.45 24.68
C TRP A 100 2.77 -11.15 23.31
N TRP A 101 3.53 -10.57 22.39
CA TRP A 101 3.76 -11.10 21.04
C TRP A 101 4.45 -12.47 21.01
N ARG A 102 5.01 -12.93 22.15
CA ARG A 102 5.55 -14.29 22.33
C ARG A 102 4.50 -15.33 22.67
N TRP A 103 3.24 -14.93 22.84
CA TRP A 103 2.14 -15.81 23.19
C TRP A 103 1.21 -16.09 21.98
N PRO A 104 0.66 -17.32 21.85
CA PRO A 104 1.06 -18.52 22.60
C PRO A 104 2.50 -18.91 22.19
N PRO A 105 3.24 -19.66 23.03
CA PRO A 105 4.53 -20.19 22.61
C PRO A 105 4.35 -20.94 21.30
N LEU A 106 5.03 -20.47 20.24
CA LEU A 106 5.09 -21.20 18.98
C LEU A 106 5.86 -22.49 19.23
N GLU A 107 5.13 -23.56 19.57
CA GLU A 107 5.62 -24.93 19.42
C GLU A 107 5.85 -25.18 17.93
N LEU A 108 7.05 -24.78 17.49
CA LEU A 108 7.66 -25.24 16.26
C LEU A 108 7.92 -26.74 16.42
N VAL A 109 6.87 -27.54 16.25
CA VAL A 109 7.00 -28.99 16.07
C VAL A 109 7.88 -29.18 14.84
N PRO A 110 9.12 -29.68 14.99
CA PRO A 110 9.96 -29.92 13.83
C PRO A 110 9.28 -30.98 12.95
N PRO A 111 9.34 -30.85 11.61
CA PRO A 111 8.74 -31.84 10.73
C PRO A 111 9.32 -33.22 11.06
N ALA A 112 8.44 -34.19 11.30
CA ALA A 112 8.84 -35.53 11.71
C ALA A 112 9.81 -36.11 10.67
N THR A 113 11.04 -36.40 11.10
CA THR A 113 12.02 -37.13 10.31
C THR A 113 11.52 -38.54 10.12
N ASN A 114 10.88 -38.79 8.97
CA ASN A 114 10.35 -40.08 8.59
C ASN A 114 11.51 -41.00 8.14
N GLU A 115 12.28 -41.49 9.11
CA GLU A 115 13.13 -42.66 8.93
C GLU A 115 12.60 -43.84 9.76
N ALA A 116 12.57 -45.00 9.11
CA ALA A 116 12.37 -46.33 9.68
C ALA A 116 11.07 -46.60 10.48
N ARG A 117 10.03 -47.01 9.74
CA ARG A 117 9.40 -48.30 10.05
C ARG A 117 9.03 -49.05 8.78
N ALA A 118 9.88 -49.99 8.40
CA ALA A 118 9.45 -51.12 7.59
C ALA A 118 8.60 -52.06 8.47
N ASP A 119 7.59 -52.71 7.88
CA ASP A 119 7.36 -54.17 7.93
C ASP A 119 5.95 -54.52 7.40
N GLY A 120 5.90 -55.30 6.31
CA GLY A 120 4.70 -55.98 5.76
C GLY A 120 3.63 -55.10 5.08
N GLU A 121 2.88 -55.56 4.06
CA GLU A 121 2.92 -56.81 3.30
C GLU A 121 2.33 -56.61 1.88
N CYS A 122 2.37 -57.65 1.04
CA CYS A 122 2.21 -57.60 -0.43
C CYS A 122 0.78 -57.30 -0.96
N GLY A 123 0.72 -56.82 -2.21
CA GLY A 123 -0.49 -56.78 -3.04
C GLY A 123 -0.21 -56.35 -4.49
N GLU A 124 -0.14 -57.30 -5.43
CA GLU A 124 0.18 -57.06 -6.86
C GLU A 124 -1.03 -56.63 -7.72
N ALA A 125 -0.71 -56.30 -8.99
CA ALA A 125 -1.56 -56.03 -10.17
C ALA A 125 -1.90 -54.54 -10.42
N GLY A 126 -1.79 -54.01 -11.65
CA GLY A 126 -1.30 -54.60 -12.90
C GLY A 126 -1.01 -53.50 -13.94
N ALA A 127 -0.26 -53.81 -14.99
CA ALA A 127 0.14 -52.84 -16.01
C ALA A 127 -0.89 -52.73 -17.16
N ASP A 128 -0.99 -51.54 -17.76
CA ASP A 128 -1.08 -51.29 -19.22
C ASP A 128 -1.04 -49.77 -19.45
N THR A 129 -0.01 -49.19 -20.07
CA THR A 129 0.35 -49.17 -21.51
C THR A 129 -0.71 -48.54 -22.43
N ALA A 130 -0.34 -47.39 -23.02
CA ALA A 130 -0.50 -47.00 -24.44
C ALA A 130 -0.76 -45.49 -24.63
N ALA A 131 0.24 -44.78 -25.16
CA ALA A 131 0.00 -43.61 -26.02
C ALA A 131 -0.21 -44.10 -27.47
N PRO A 132 -0.74 -43.24 -28.36
CA PRO A 132 0.05 -43.02 -29.57
C PRO A 132 0.12 -41.56 -30.04
N ASN A 133 1.20 -41.27 -30.78
CA ASN A 133 1.43 -40.03 -31.52
C ASN A 133 0.45 -39.82 -32.69
N GLY A 134 0.29 -38.57 -33.11
CA GLY A 134 -0.29 -38.20 -34.41
C GLY A 134 0.19 -36.83 -34.88
N THR A 135 1.14 -36.80 -35.82
CA THR A 135 1.79 -35.58 -36.36
C THR A 135 1.39 -35.30 -37.81
N ALA A 136 0.93 -34.07 -38.12
CA ALA A 136 1.02 -33.34 -39.41
C ALA A 136 0.21 -32.03 -39.29
N GLY A 137 0.50 -30.91 -39.96
CA GLY A 137 1.62 -30.56 -40.84
C GLY A 137 1.18 -29.56 -41.94
N ALA A 138 1.96 -28.49 -42.18
CA ALA A 138 1.82 -27.52 -43.30
C ALA A 138 0.52 -26.65 -43.29
N GLU A 139 0.41 -25.48 -43.95
CA GLU A 139 1.37 -24.54 -44.56
C GLU A 139 0.75 -23.11 -44.61
N ALA A 140 1.47 -22.12 -45.15
CA ALA A 140 1.11 -20.69 -45.11
C ALA A 140 0.72 -20.09 -46.49
N VAL A 141 0.48 -18.76 -46.49
CA VAL A 141 0.56 -17.77 -47.61
C VAL A 141 -0.80 -17.17 -48.10
N PRO A 142 -0.92 -15.83 -48.28
CA PRO A 142 -2.17 -15.10 -48.59
C PRO A 142 -2.31 -14.72 -50.09
N PRO A 143 -3.32 -13.92 -50.48
CA PRO A 143 -3.09 -12.48 -50.76
C PRO A 143 -4.23 -11.59 -50.18
N ALA A 144 -4.44 -10.29 -50.44
CA ALA A 144 -3.92 -9.32 -51.42
C ALA A 144 -3.92 -7.86 -50.87
N ALA A 145 -3.85 -6.84 -51.73
CA ALA A 145 -3.90 -5.40 -51.39
C ALA A 145 -4.71 -4.57 -52.42
N ALA A 146 -5.20 -3.36 -52.05
CA ALA A 146 -5.53 -2.28 -53.00
C ALA A 146 -5.72 -0.87 -52.37
N ASN A 147 -4.86 0.07 -52.78
CA ASN A 147 -5.09 1.49 -53.18
C ASN A 147 -5.56 2.62 -52.21
N HIS A 148 -4.77 3.70 -52.23
CA HIS A 148 -5.12 5.11 -51.89
C HIS A 148 -5.90 5.81 -53.04
N PRO A 149 -6.44 7.04 -52.84
CA PRO A 149 -5.67 8.25 -53.21
C PRO A 149 -5.86 9.53 -52.35
N ASN A 150 -4.83 10.40 -52.40
CA ASN A 150 -4.77 11.88 -52.25
C ASN A 150 -5.20 12.68 -50.99
N SER A 151 -4.17 13.30 -50.38
CA SER A 151 -3.94 14.76 -50.24
C SER A 151 -4.92 15.69 -49.51
N THR A 152 -4.45 16.34 -48.44
CA THR A 152 -3.98 17.76 -48.47
C THR A 152 -3.32 18.18 -47.14
N GLU A 153 -2.34 19.08 -47.20
CA GLU A 153 -1.51 19.56 -46.07
C GLU A 153 -1.61 21.10 -45.96
N PRO A 154 -1.70 21.70 -44.76
CA PRO A 154 -1.62 23.15 -44.56
C PRO A 154 -0.19 23.64 -44.18
N PRO A 155 0.15 24.91 -44.46
CA PRO A 155 1.54 25.39 -44.51
C PRO A 155 2.17 25.80 -43.15
N PRO A 156 3.50 25.96 -43.07
CA PRO A 156 4.22 26.30 -41.84
C PRO A 156 4.15 27.79 -41.47
N VAL A 157 4.24 28.08 -40.17
CA VAL A 157 4.29 29.43 -39.57
C VAL A 157 5.74 29.73 -39.15
N PRO A 158 6.31 30.94 -39.42
CA PRO A 158 7.76 31.14 -39.37
C PRO A 158 8.34 31.43 -37.97
N ASN A 159 9.61 31.08 -37.80
CA ASN A 159 10.45 31.45 -36.65
C ASN A 159 10.61 32.97 -36.53
N GLY A 160 10.41 33.51 -35.33
CA GLY A 160 10.77 34.89 -34.96
C GLY A 160 11.61 34.90 -33.69
N ALA A 161 12.92 35.12 -33.83
CA ALA A 161 13.83 35.32 -32.71
C ALA A 161 13.93 36.82 -32.38
N VAL A 162 13.69 37.21 -31.13
CA VAL A 162 14.04 38.55 -30.61
C VAL A 162 14.64 38.40 -29.21
N THR A 163 15.76 39.09 -28.99
CA THR A 163 16.60 39.08 -27.78
C THR A 163 16.06 39.98 -26.66
N PRO A 164 16.56 39.86 -25.41
CA PRO A 164 15.89 40.40 -24.23
C PRO A 164 16.19 41.88 -23.96
N THR A 165 15.19 42.60 -23.45
CA THR A 165 15.35 43.96 -22.88
C THR A 165 15.43 43.90 -21.35
N ALA A 166 16.50 44.47 -20.80
CA ALA A 166 16.74 44.56 -19.35
C ALA A 166 16.21 45.88 -18.75
N HIS A 167 15.94 45.89 -17.44
CA HIS A 167 16.00 47.06 -16.50
C HIS A 167 15.60 46.59 -15.09
N PRO A 168 15.96 47.30 -13.99
CA PRO A 168 17.33 47.56 -13.56
C PRO A 168 17.60 47.07 -12.12
N ALA A 169 18.87 47.00 -11.71
CA ALA A 169 19.26 46.60 -10.36
C ALA A 169 19.41 47.79 -9.39
N HIS A 170 19.20 47.54 -8.10
CA HIS A 170 19.80 48.32 -7.01
C HIS A 170 20.49 47.38 -6.00
N PRO A 171 21.58 47.81 -5.33
CA PRO A 171 22.53 46.89 -4.71
C PRO A 171 22.27 46.63 -3.22
N ALA A 172 22.68 45.46 -2.75
CA ALA A 172 22.93 45.19 -1.33
C ALA A 172 24.39 44.72 -1.16
N HIS A 173 25.10 45.31 -0.21
CA HIS A 173 26.52 45.05 0.03
C HIS A 173 26.78 43.62 0.52
N VAL A 174 27.84 43.00 0.01
CA VAL A 174 28.45 41.80 0.58
C VAL A 174 29.59 42.22 1.52
N ALA A 175 29.57 41.71 2.74
CA ALA A 175 30.73 41.65 3.64
C ALA A 175 30.80 40.23 4.22
N PRO A 176 31.94 39.52 4.12
CA PRO A 176 32.08 38.17 4.64
C PRO A 176 32.50 38.18 6.12
N PRO A 177 31.98 37.28 6.99
CA PRO A 177 32.55 37.06 8.31
C PRO A 177 33.75 36.10 8.27
N SER A 178 34.71 36.37 9.15
CA SER A 178 36.02 35.73 9.25
C SER A 178 36.00 34.30 9.82
N ALA A 179 37.14 33.61 9.72
CA ALA A 179 37.31 32.23 10.17
C ALA A 179 37.66 32.06 11.67
N THR A 180 37.31 30.87 12.20
CA THR A 180 37.86 30.20 13.41
C THR A 180 37.53 30.81 14.79
N PRO A 181 37.47 30.01 15.88
CA PRO A 181 38.16 28.73 16.11
C PRO A 181 37.29 27.50 16.46
N LEU A 182 37.99 26.37 16.56
CA LEU A 182 37.53 25.04 16.96
C LEU A 182 36.96 25.05 18.39
N ALA A 183 35.80 24.42 18.61
CA ALA A 183 35.24 24.17 19.94
C ALA A 183 34.66 22.75 20.04
N SER A 184 35.08 22.06 21.10
CA SER A 184 34.68 20.74 21.62
C SER A 184 33.33 20.14 21.22
N GLU A 185 33.33 18.83 20.98
CA GLU A 185 32.14 17.96 20.98
C GLU A 185 31.33 18.11 22.29
N PRO A 186 29.99 18.16 22.19
CA PRO A 186 29.10 17.80 23.29
C PRO A 186 28.41 16.45 23.01
N GLU A 187 28.84 15.44 23.78
CA GLU A 187 28.11 14.31 24.37
C GLU A 187 26.87 13.69 23.68
N HIS A 188 26.84 12.35 23.71
CA HIS A 188 25.68 11.50 23.45
C HIS A 188 24.43 11.95 24.24
N PRO A 189 23.25 12.09 23.62
CA PRO A 189 22.02 12.26 24.38
C PRO A 189 21.66 10.94 25.09
N PRO A 190 21.34 10.97 26.41
CA PRO A 190 20.83 9.80 27.10
C PRO A 190 19.41 9.45 26.61
N GLY A 191 19.03 8.18 26.78
CA GLY A 191 17.79 7.61 26.23
C GLY A 191 16.53 8.43 26.58
N GLY A 192 16.02 9.17 25.59
CA GLY A 192 14.70 9.80 25.64
C GLY A 192 13.64 8.85 25.09
N ALA A 193 12.52 8.71 25.79
CA ALA A 193 11.34 8.01 25.27
C ALA A 193 10.86 8.65 23.95
N PRO A 194 10.29 7.89 23.00
CA PRO A 194 9.85 8.42 21.71
C PRO A 194 8.80 9.54 21.89
N PRO A 195 8.84 10.60 21.06
CA PRO A 195 8.08 11.82 21.32
C PRO A 195 6.57 11.58 21.25
N SER A 196 5.88 12.05 22.28
CA SER A 196 4.44 11.88 22.54
C SER A 196 3.48 12.59 21.57
N ALA A 197 3.95 12.97 20.37
CA ALA A 197 3.23 13.77 19.39
C ALA A 197 1.91 13.11 18.91
N LEU A 198 1.93 11.79 18.74
CA LEU A 198 0.79 11.02 18.21
C LEU A 198 -0.36 10.84 19.23
N ARG A 199 -0.15 11.14 20.52
CA ARG A 199 -1.23 11.24 21.52
C ARG A 199 -2.09 12.53 21.37
N ARG A 200 -1.82 13.37 20.36
CA ARG A 200 -2.59 14.59 20.01
C ARG A 200 -2.91 14.69 18.50
N LEU A 201 -3.40 13.60 17.90
CA LEU A 201 -4.15 13.72 16.66
C LEU A 201 -5.53 14.30 16.99
N THR A 202 -5.83 15.49 16.48
CA THR A 202 -7.14 16.12 16.68
C THR A 202 -8.12 15.57 15.66
N VAL A 203 -9.19 14.93 16.12
CA VAL A 203 -10.26 14.44 15.24
C VAL A 203 -10.88 15.65 14.51
N GLY A 204 -10.82 15.63 13.17
CA GLY A 204 -11.27 16.74 12.32
C GLY A 204 -10.27 17.91 12.17
N GLY A 205 -9.03 17.76 12.61
CA GLY A 205 -7.97 18.77 12.48
C GLY A 205 -6.74 18.29 11.67
N TRP A 206 -5.85 19.23 11.34
CA TRP A 206 -4.54 18.93 10.74
C TRP A 206 -3.45 19.00 11.81
N THR A 207 -2.80 17.86 12.09
CA THR A 207 -1.59 17.81 12.94
C THR A 207 -0.35 17.66 12.06
N ARG A 208 0.60 18.60 12.18
CA ARG A 208 1.93 18.50 11.52
C ARG A 208 2.80 17.55 12.34
N LEU A 209 3.26 16.47 11.72
CA LEU A 209 4.25 15.55 12.30
C LEU A 209 5.68 16.13 12.18
N ALA A 210 6.63 15.54 12.90
CA ALA A 210 8.04 15.93 12.81
C ALA A 210 8.60 15.71 11.38
N GLU A 211 9.40 16.65 10.91
CA GLU A 211 9.96 16.66 9.54
C GLU A 211 11.42 16.22 9.48
N GLN A 212 12.06 16.01 10.65
CA GLN A 212 13.44 15.53 10.73
C GLN A 212 13.55 14.15 10.10
N GLY A 213 14.28 14.07 8.98
CA GLY A 213 14.42 12.85 8.15
C GLY A 213 13.33 12.65 7.09
N ALA A 214 12.32 13.52 7.01
CA ALA A 214 11.26 13.43 6.01
C ALA A 214 11.80 13.72 4.59
N PRO A 215 11.51 12.88 3.58
CA PRO A 215 12.08 13.06 2.25
C PRO A 215 11.31 14.10 1.43
N ALA A 216 11.97 15.20 1.05
CA ALA A 216 11.41 16.19 0.13
C ALA A 216 11.37 15.68 -1.33
N ARG A 217 10.24 15.07 -1.73
CA ARG A 217 10.04 14.49 -3.06
C ARG A 217 8.58 14.53 -3.57
N TYR A 218 8.38 14.64 -4.89
CA TYR A 218 7.08 14.63 -5.56
C TYR A 218 6.93 13.44 -6.54
N ARG A 219 5.68 13.09 -6.90
CA ARG A 219 5.34 11.88 -7.70
C ARG A 219 5.99 10.58 -7.18
N HIS A 220 6.18 10.52 -5.86
CA HIS A 220 6.48 9.30 -5.12
C HIS A 220 5.18 8.51 -4.91
N ALA A 221 5.29 7.23 -4.55
CA ALA A 221 4.15 6.50 -3.97
C ALA A 221 4.41 6.29 -2.47
N CYS A 222 3.33 6.19 -1.70
CA CYS A 222 3.41 5.85 -0.28
C CYS A 222 2.31 4.86 0.09
N VAL A 223 2.55 4.06 1.14
CA VAL A 223 1.61 3.05 1.62
C VAL A 223 1.80 2.80 3.11
N VAL A 224 0.73 2.49 3.82
CA VAL A 224 0.78 2.09 5.23
C VAL A 224 0.76 0.57 5.32
N VAL A 225 1.71 -0.02 6.04
CA VAL A 225 1.74 -1.47 6.35
C VAL A 225 2.07 -1.64 7.83
N GLY A 226 1.10 -2.15 8.60
CA GLY A 226 1.15 -2.12 10.07
C GLY A 226 1.19 -0.67 10.57
N ALA A 227 2.07 -0.37 11.52
CA ALA A 227 2.28 0.98 12.04
C ALA A 227 3.42 1.75 11.33
N ARG A 228 3.65 1.48 10.04
CA ARG A 228 4.71 2.13 9.25
C ARG A 228 4.14 2.71 7.96
N LEU A 229 4.49 3.97 7.67
CA LEU A 229 4.27 4.60 6.37
C LEU A 229 5.56 4.47 5.55
N LEU A 230 5.52 3.70 4.47
CA LEU A 230 6.63 3.53 3.53
C LEU A 230 6.47 4.52 2.37
N VAL A 231 7.56 5.16 1.96
CA VAL A 231 7.62 6.12 0.85
C VAL A 231 8.70 5.67 -0.14
N TYR A 232 8.34 5.41 -1.39
CA TYR A 232 9.25 4.91 -2.43
C TYR A 232 9.20 5.76 -3.72
N GLY A 233 10.34 5.77 -4.43
CA GLY A 233 10.52 6.43 -5.72
C GLY A 233 10.25 7.94 -5.67
N GLY A 234 9.87 8.49 -6.83
CA GLY A 234 9.59 9.92 -7.01
C GLY A 234 10.81 10.75 -7.40
N ARG A 235 10.62 12.06 -7.46
CA ARG A 235 11.64 13.06 -7.80
C ARG A 235 11.92 13.94 -6.59
N ALA A 236 13.19 14.05 -6.21
CA ALA A 236 13.64 15.02 -5.22
C ALA A 236 13.59 16.45 -5.79
N ASN A 237 13.68 17.46 -4.92
CA ASN A 237 13.74 18.87 -5.34
C ASN A 237 14.92 19.21 -6.28
N SER A 238 15.99 18.41 -6.24
CA SER A 238 17.13 18.49 -7.16
C SER A 238 16.85 17.93 -8.57
N GLY A 239 15.62 17.46 -8.84
CA GLY A 239 15.23 16.78 -10.07
C GLY A 239 15.71 15.33 -10.18
N ARG A 240 16.64 14.90 -9.31
CA ARG A 240 17.10 13.51 -9.25
C ARG A 240 15.98 12.56 -8.83
N LEU A 241 15.98 11.37 -9.40
CA LEU A 241 15.09 10.30 -8.96
C LEU A 241 15.55 9.78 -7.60
N ALA A 242 14.60 9.53 -6.71
CA ALA A 242 14.89 8.91 -5.43
C ALA A 242 14.84 7.38 -5.58
N ALA A 243 15.92 6.70 -5.22
CA ALA A 243 15.98 5.24 -5.19
C ALA A 243 15.58 4.66 -3.82
N SER A 244 15.76 5.44 -2.75
CA SER A 244 15.57 4.96 -1.38
C SER A 244 14.11 4.87 -0.96
N ILE A 245 13.85 3.90 -0.09
CA ILE A 245 12.63 3.80 0.71
C ILE A 245 12.87 4.55 2.00
N CYS A 246 12.04 5.55 2.29
CA CYS A 246 11.99 6.16 3.61
C CYS A 246 10.80 5.59 4.37
N VAL A 247 10.97 5.32 5.66
CA VAL A 247 9.93 4.76 6.53
C VAL A 247 9.69 5.71 7.68
N LEU A 248 8.45 6.17 7.83
CA LEU A 248 7.96 6.83 9.03
C LEU A 248 7.32 5.78 9.94
N ASP A 249 7.86 5.64 11.13
CA ASP A 249 7.21 4.88 12.21
C ASP A 249 6.05 5.72 12.77
N LEU A 250 4.83 5.18 12.71
CA LEU A 250 3.58 5.87 13.08
C LEU A 250 3.25 5.75 14.58
N LEU A 251 4.14 5.19 15.40
CA LEU A 251 3.99 5.12 16.87
C LEU A 251 4.89 6.16 17.57
N SER A 252 6.10 6.35 17.04
CA SER A 252 7.12 7.27 17.52
C SER A 252 7.19 8.58 16.72
N GLY A 253 6.68 8.59 15.48
CA GLY A 253 6.76 9.76 14.59
C GLY A 253 8.16 9.99 14.00
N VAL A 254 9.03 8.97 14.03
CA VAL A 254 10.44 9.05 13.58
C VAL A 254 10.59 8.55 12.15
N TRP A 255 11.29 9.32 11.32
CA TRP A 255 11.70 8.90 9.98
C TRP A 255 13.02 8.13 10.01
N SER A 256 13.12 7.13 9.13
CA SER A 256 14.32 6.32 8.92
C SER A 256 14.50 6.00 7.42
N GLU A 257 15.74 5.71 7.02
CA GLU A 257 16.08 5.13 5.72
C GLU A 257 16.72 3.76 5.97
N PRO A 258 15.92 2.68 6.10
CA PRO A 258 16.44 1.35 6.41
C PRO A 258 17.19 0.76 5.22
N THR A 259 18.19 -0.08 5.50
CA THR A 259 18.86 -0.90 4.49
C THR A 259 17.84 -1.87 3.87
N ILE A 260 17.64 -1.78 2.56
CA ILE A 260 16.71 -2.63 1.82
C ILE A 260 17.47 -3.77 1.14
N GLY A 261 17.04 -5.01 1.38
CA GLY A 261 17.57 -6.21 0.75
C GLY A 261 17.01 -6.48 -0.65
N GLY A 262 17.51 -7.54 -1.28
CA GLY A 262 17.01 -8.00 -2.59
C GLY A 262 17.45 -7.14 -3.77
N ALA A 263 16.86 -7.39 -4.94
CA ALA A 263 17.20 -6.67 -6.17
C ALA A 263 16.37 -5.39 -6.26
N ALA A 264 17.01 -4.23 -6.02
CA ALA A 264 16.32 -2.94 -6.04
C ALA A 264 15.68 -2.63 -7.42
N PRO A 265 14.38 -2.31 -7.48
CA PRO A 265 13.70 -1.98 -8.72
C PRO A 265 14.16 -0.66 -9.34
N GLU A 266 13.99 -0.51 -10.66
CA GLU A 266 14.44 0.68 -11.39
C GLU A 266 13.82 1.98 -10.81
N GLN A 267 14.63 3.03 -10.73
CA GLN A 267 14.24 4.35 -10.22
C GLN A 267 13.10 4.94 -11.06
N ARG A 268 12.01 5.32 -10.39
CA ARG A 268 10.72 5.61 -11.05
C ARG A 268 9.94 6.73 -10.39
N TRP A 269 9.05 7.38 -11.14
CA TRP A 269 8.11 8.38 -10.62
C TRP A 269 6.71 8.20 -11.23
N GLY A 270 5.66 8.58 -10.52
CA GLY A 270 4.28 8.38 -10.96
C GLY A 270 3.91 6.89 -11.08
N HIS A 271 4.49 6.05 -10.23
CA HIS A 271 4.05 4.66 -10.02
C HIS A 271 2.99 4.64 -8.92
N THR A 272 2.27 3.53 -8.78
CA THR A 272 1.42 3.27 -7.61
C THR A 272 2.11 2.31 -6.66
N MET A 273 1.73 2.36 -5.39
CA MET A 273 2.12 1.38 -4.37
C MET A 273 0.91 1.04 -3.51
N CYS A 274 0.62 -0.24 -3.32
CA CYS A 274 -0.55 -0.71 -2.57
C CYS A 274 -0.15 -1.80 -1.57
N ALA A 275 -0.88 -1.88 -0.45
CA ALA A 275 -0.61 -2.86 0.61
C ALA A 275 -1.44 -4.12 0.42
N TYR A 276 -0.84 -5.28 0.70
CA TYR A 276 -1.56 -6.54 0.80
C TYR A 276 -0.80 -7.50 1.71
N ARG A 277 -1.40 -7.90 2.85
CA ARG A 277 -0.88 -8.93 3.77
C ARG A 277 0.61 -8.81 4.11
N GLY A 278 1.06 -7.62 4.55
CA GLY A 278 2.47 -7.37 4.89
C GLY A 278 3.39 -7.06 3.71
N LEU A 279 2.90 -7.15 2.47
CA LEU A 279 3.62 -6.76 1.25
C LEU A 279 3.27 -5.32 0.85
N ALA A 280 4.25 -4.61 0.28
CA ALA A 280 4.04 -3.38 -0.48
C ALA A 280 4.30 -3.65 -1.96
N ILE A 281 3.23 -3.65 -2.76
CA ILE A 281 3.25 -3.98 -4.19
C ILE A 281 3.35 -2.68 -4.98
N VAL A 282 4.40 -2.54 -5.79
CA VAL A 282 4.59 -1.41 -6.71
C VAL A 282 4.19 -1.83 -8.12
N PHE A 283 3.55 -0.94 -8.88
CA PHE A 283 3.30 -1.17 -10.31
C PHE A 283 3.70 0.03 -11.18
N GLY A 284 4.41 -0.28 -12.27
CA GLY A 284 4.68 0.65 -13.37
C GLY A 284 5.42 1.93 -12.96
N GLY A 285 4.97 3.06 -13.50
CA GLY A 285 5.59 4.38 -13.38
C GLY A 285 6.44 4.76 -14.59
N HIS A 286 6.99 5.97 -14.57
CA HIS A 286 7.92 6.45 -15.59
C HIS A 286 9.37 6.31 -15.15
N ARG A 287 10.25 6.16 -16.14
CA ARG A 287 11.71 6.19 -16.02
C ARG A 287 12.31 7.17 -17.02
N GLY A 288 13.64 7.35 -16.99
CA GLY A 288 14.34 8.29 -17.89
C GLY A 288 14.11 8.05 -19.39
N ARG A 289 13.78 6.81 -19.80
CA ARG A 289 13.39 6.44 -21.16
C ARG A 289 12.10 5.58 -21.14
N GLY A 290 10.95 6.23 -21.15
CA GLY A 290 9.63 5.60 -21.26
C GLY A 290 8.94 5.31 -19.93
N SER A 291 7.92 4.44 -19.99
CA SER A 291 7.21 3.92 -18.82
C SER A 291 7.60 2.46 -18.53
N LEU A 292 7.20 1.97 -17.36
CA LEU A 292 7.43 0.63 -16.84
C LEU A 292 6.10 -0.16 -16.75
N CYS A 293 6.20 -1.48 -16.74
CA CYS A 293 5.09 -2.44 -16.56
C CYS A 293 5.44 -3.57 -15.58
N ASP A 294 6.54 -3.42 -14.83
CA ASP A 294 6.98 -4.39 -13.83
C ASP A 294 6.16 -4.28 -12.54
N THR A 295 6.13 -5.37 -11.77
CA THR A 295 5.41 -5.47 -10.49
C THR A 295 6.36 -5.85 -9.34
N PRO A 296 7.34 -5.00 -8.97
CA PRO A 296 8.22 -5.30 -7.85
C PRO A 296 7.45 -5.26 -6.52
N VAL A 297 7.76 -6.20 -5.64
CA VAL A 297 7.10 -6.39 -4.35
C VAL A 297 8.15 -6.26 -3.25
N LEU A 298 7.89 -5.39 -2.28
CA LEU A 298 8.67 -5.32 -1.05
C LEU A 298 7.97 -6.16 0.01
N ASP A 299 8.65 -7.18 0.52
CA ASP A 299 8.29 -7.79 1.80
C ASP A 299 8.67 -6.82 2.92
N THR A 300 7.69 -6.34 3.69
CA THR A 300 7.94 -5.36 4.75
C THR A 300 8.39 -5.98 6.09
N GLN A 301 8.40 -7.31 6.21
CA GLN A 301 9.00 -8.02 7.34
C GLN A 301 10.51 -8.18 7.11
N SER A 302 10.92 -8.78 5.99
CA SER A 302 12.35 -8.92 5.66
C SER A 302 12.99 -7.64 5.12
N MET A 303 12.18 -6.63 4.78
CA MET A 303 12.60 -5.37 4.13
C MET A 303 13.43 -5.64 2.86
N ALA A 304 12.99 -6.61 2.05
CA ALA A 304 13.67 -7.05 0.84
C ALA A 304 12.77 -6.97 -0.40
N TRP A 305 13.36 -6.54 -1.52
CA TRP A 305 12.69 -6.54 -2.82
C TRP A 305 12.70 -7.92 -3.47
N ALA A 306 11.53 -8.34 -3.93
CA ALA A 306 11.33 -9.48 -4.82
C ALA A 306 10.67 -9.02 -6.14
N SER A 307 11.05 -9.65 -7.23
CA SER A 307 10.39 -9.51 -8.54
C SER A 307 9.76 -10.86 -8.88
N PRO A 308 8.47 -11.08 -8.52
CA PRO A 308 7.80 -12.35 -8.80
C PRO A 308 7.69 -12.59 -10.31
N SER A 309 7.86 -13.84 -10.73
CA SER A 309 7.56 -14.25 -12.11
C SER A 309 6.05 -14.40 -12.24
N LEU A 310 5.40 -13.42 -12.87
CA LEU A 310 3.96 -13.41 -13.10
C LEU A 310 3.68 -13.96 -14.52
N PRO A 311 2.82 -14.97 -14.68
CA PRO A 311 2.49 -15.49 -16.00
C PRO A 311 1.62 -14.52 -16.82
N GLY A 312 1.58 -14.70 -18.14
CA GLY A 312 0.80 -13.87 -19.04
C GLY A 312 1.39 -12.48 -19.32
N PRO A 313 0.76 -11.69 -20.21
CA PRO A 313 1.21 -10.34 -20.53
C PRO A 313 0.86 -9.35 -19.39
N PRO A 314 1.81 -8.53 -18.91
CA PRO A 314 1.48 -7.44 -18.00
C PRO A 314 0.73 -6.30 -18.73
N PRO A 315 0.12 -5.36 -17.99
CA PRO A 315 -0.50 -4.18 -18.58
C PRO A 315 0.51 -3.37 -19.39
N PRO A 316 0.10 -2.71 -20.49
CA PRO A 316 0.95 -1.78 -21.24
C PRO A 316 1.70 -0.79 -20.33
N PRO A 317 3.00 -0.52 -20.59
CA PRO A 317 3.81 0.34 -19.73
C PRO A 317 3.19 1.72 -19.50
N ARG A 318 2.95 2.04 -18.23
CA ARG A 318 2.15 3.20 -17.82
C ARG A 318 2.66 3.84 -16.54
N GLY A 319 2.52 5.16 -16.44
CA GLY A 319 2.64 5.92 -15.21
C GLY A 319 1.41 6.78 -15.00
N THR A 320 1.35 7.47 -13.85
CA THR A 320 0.24 8.31 -13.39
C THR A 320 -1.15 7.66 -13.48
N HIS A 321 -1.19 6.32 -13.51
CA HIS A 321 -2.39 5.50 -13.46
C HIS A 321 -2.98 5.46 -12.06
N ALA A 322 -4.26 5.10 -11.97
CA ALA A 322 -4.90 4.82 -10.70
C ALA A 322 -4.79 3.32 -10.37
N ALA A 323 -4.60 2.99 -9.09
CA ALA A 323 -4.60 1.61 -8.63
C ALA A 323 -5.15 1.47 -7.22
N ALA A 324 -5.78 0.33 -6.92
CA ALA A 324 -6.31 -0.01 -5.60
C ALA A 324 -6.31 -1.53 -5.40
N VAL A 325 -6.18 -1.98 -4.14
CA VAL A 325 -6.37 -3.38 -3.77
C VAL A 325 -7.80 -3.57 -3.28
N CYS A 326 -8.55 -4.47 -3.91
CA CYS A 326 -9.93 -4.80 -3.57
C CYS A 326 -10.22 -6.27 -3.92
N ALA A 327 -10.92 -6.99 -3.05
CA ALA A 327 -11.27 -8.41 -3.24
C ALA A 327 -10.06 -9.33 -3.61
N ASP A 328 -8.98 -9.25 -2.82
CA ASP A 328 -7.70 -9.96 -3.03
C ASP A 328 -7.07 -9.78 -4.44
N ARG A 329 -7.43 -8.71 -5.15
CA ARG A 329 -6.86 -8.32 -6.44
C ARG A 329 -6.30 -6.90 -6.38
N LEU A 330 -5.16 -6.67 -7.04
CA LEU A 330 -4.69 -5.33 -7.38
C LEU A 330 -5.36 -4.93 -8.70
N TRP A 331 -6.08 -3.82 -8.70
CA TRP A 331 -6.71 -3.22 -9.88
C TRP A 331 -5.89 -2.04 -10.37
N VAL A 332 -5.65 -1.95 -11.67
CA VAL A 332 -4.89 -0.87 -12.33
C VAL A 332 -5.68 -0.35 -13.53
N MET A 333 -5.76 0.97 -13.68
CA MET A 333 -6.58 1.59 -14.73
C MET A 333 -6.07 2.97 -15.15
N GLY A 334 -6.22 3.29 -16.45
CA GLY A 334 -5.84 4.58 -17.02
C GLY A 334 -4.34 4.88 -16.94
N GLY A 335 -4.00 6.15 -16.74
CA GLY A 335 -2.63 6.68 -16.71
C GLY A 335 -2.17 7.22 -18.06
N ASP A 336 -0.86 7.36 -18.22
CA ASP A 336 -0.23 7.79 -19.45
C ASP A 336 1.08 7.06 -19.78
N SER A 337 1.49 7.13 -21.04
CA SER A 337 2.82 6.74 -21.49
C SER A 337 3.41 7.78 -22.45
N PRO A 338 4.73 7.99 -22.48
CA PRO A 338 5.36 8.90 -23.43
C PRO A 338 5.12 8.57 -24.92
N ALA A 339 4.71 7.33 -25.22
CA ALA A 339 4.43 6.88 -26.59
C ALA A 339 2.96 7.09 -27.02
N ALA A 340 2.01 6.98 -26.09
CA ALA A 340 0.57 7.02 -26.39
C ALA A 340 -0.17 8.26 -25.84
N GLY A 341 0.47 9.05 -24.97
CA GLY A 341 -0.22 10.08 -24.20
C GLY A 341 -1.12 9.45 -23.13
N ALA A 342 -2.30 10.04 -22.90
CA ALA A 342 -3.27 9.50 -21.96
C ALA A 342 -3.82 8.15 -22.47
N LEU A 343 -3.75 7.13 -21.63
CA LEU A 343 -4.23 5.79 -21.94
C LEU A 343 -5.74 5.69 -21.78
N GLN A 344 -6.35 4.73 -22.49
CA GLN A 344 -7.75 4.37 -22.28
C GLN A 344 -7.97 3.90 -20.84
N MET A 345 -9.22 3.92 -20.40
CA MET A 345 -9.62 3.35 -19.11
C MET A 345 -9.78 1.84 -19.19
N ASP A 346 -8.75 1.18 -19.74
CA ASP A 346 -8.62 -0.27 -19.67
C ASP A 346 -8.40 -0.68 -18.21
N VAL A 347 -9.07 -1.76 -17.79
CA VAL A 347 -8.99 -2.27 -16.43
C VAL A 347 -8.17 -3.54 -16.44
N TRP A 348 -7.08 -3.53 -15.68
CA TRP A 348 -6.23 -4.70 -15.47
C TRP A 348 -6.32 -5.12 -14.02
N SER A 349 -6.24 -6.43 -13.78
CA SER A 349 -6.21 -6.98 -12.43
C SER A 349 -5.12 -8.04 -12.26
N LEU A 350 -4.57 -8.12 -11.05
CA LEU A 350 -3.61 -9.13 -10.64
C LEU A 350 -4.14 -9.82 -9.37
N PRO A 351 -4.39 -11.14 -9.38
CA PRO A 351 -4.73 -11.88 -8.16
C PRO A 351 -3.53 -11.92 -7.20
N LEU A 352 -3.76 -11.58 -5.93
CA LEU A 352 -2.71 -11.42 -4.93
C LEU A 352 -2.55 -12.63 -3.99
N ARG A 353 -3.48 -13.58 -4.02
CA ARG A 353 -3.33 -14.88 -3.34
C ARG A 353 -2.18 -15.66 -4.01
N GLY A 354 -1.26 -16.20 -3.21
CA GLY A 354 -0.04 -16.87 -3.70
C GLY A 354 1.16 -15.94 -3.98
N LEU A 355 1.00 -14.61 -3.82
CA LEU A 355 2.05 -13.65 -4.17
C LEU A 355 3.26 -13.71 -3.22
N ALA A 356 3.05 -13.89 -1.92
CA ALA A 356 4.13 -14.01 -0.93
C ALA A 356 4.95 -15.29 -1.15
N GLU A 357 4.27 -16.37 -1.48
CA GLU A 357 4.83 -17.68 -1.82
C GLU A 357 5.65 -17.61 -3.11
N ALA A 358 5.15 -16.91 -4.14
CA ALA A 358 5.89 -16.69 -5.39
C ALA A 358 7.13 -15.81 -5.20
N CYS A 359 7.07 -14.79 -4.35
CA CYS A 359 8.21 -13.95 -4.00
C CYS A 359 9.32 -14.72 -3.26
N SER A 360 8.96 -15.72 -2.43
CA SER A 360 9.90 -16.45 -1.57
C SER A 360 10.44 -17.73 -2.20
N THR A 361 9.62 -18.50 -2.92
CA THR A 361 9.98 -19.86 -3.37
C THR A 361 10.35 -19.97 -4.86
N ARG A 362 10.12 -18.91 -5.66
CA ARG A 362 10.16 -18.95 -7.14
C ARG A 362 9.23 -20.00 -7.78
N ALA A 363 8.26 -20.53 -7.04
CA ALA A 363 7.26 -21.44 -7.59
C ALA A 363 6.18 -20.66 -8.37
N ASP A 364 5.50 -21.36 -9.29
CA ASP A 364 4.35 -20.86 -10.07
C ASP A 364 3.06 -20.69 -9.22
N ALA A 365 3.20 -20.20 -7.99
CA ALA A 365 2.11 -20.01 -7.03
C ALA A 365 1.29 -18.73 -7.29
N ALA A 366 1.88 -17.72 -7.93
CA ALA A 366 1.21 -16.49 -8.30
C ALA A 366 0.46 -16.64 -9.63
N ARG A 367 -0.72 -16.03 -9.70
CA ARG A 367 -1.46 -15.87 -10.97
C ARG A 367 -1.00 -14.63 -11.72
N GLY A 368 -1.30 -14.64 -13.02
CA GLY A 368 -0.90 -13.61 -13.95
C GLY A 368 -1.74 -12.34 -13.91
N TRP A 369 -1.32 -11.36 -14.71
CA TRP A 369 -2.15 -10.21 -15.04
C TRP A 369 -3.29 -10.61 -15.98
N GLU A 370 -4.49 -10.12 -15.68
CA GLU A 370 -5.73 -10.38 -16.42
C GLU A 370 -6.34 -9.04 -16.86
N VAL A 371 -6.72 -8.91 -18.14
CA VAL A 371 -7.58 -7.81 -18.61
C VAL A 371 -8.99 -8.09 -18.12
N ALA A 372 -9.65 -7.09 -17.54
CA ALA A 372 -11.06 -7.17 -17.17
C ALA A 372 -11.93 -6.56 -18.28
N ASP A 373 -12.77 -7.39 -18.90
CA ASP A 373 -13.76 -6.94 -19.88
C ASP A 373 -14.90 -6.19 -19.19
N THR A 374 -14.70 -4.90 -18.91
CA THR A 374 -15.69 -4.11 -18.15
C THR A 374 -16.87 -3.65 -18.98
N SER A 375 -18.06 -3.73 -18.40
CA SER A 375 -19.32 -3.27 -18.98
C SER A 375 -19.81 -1.94 -18.37
N GLY A 376 -20.90 -1.39 -18.92
CA GLY A 376 -21.49 -0.14 -18.46
C GLY A 376 -20.85 1.11 -19.07
N GLY A 377 -20.95 2.24 -18.38
CA GLY A 377 -20.35 3.50 -18.83
C GLY A 377 -18.86 3.53 -18.51
N VAL A 378 -17.99 3.27 -19.49
CA VAL A 378 -16.54 3.34 -19.26
C VAL A 378 -16.11 4.80 -18.97
N PRO A 379 -15.31 5.07 -17.92
CA PRO A 379 -14.84 6.43 -17.64
C PRO A 379 -13.98 6.98 -18.79
N PRO A 380 -13.93 8.31 -18.99
CA PRO A 380 -13.06 8.90 -20.00
C PRO A 380 -11.57 8.67 -19.66
N PRO A 381 -10.67 8.54 -20.67
CA PRO A 381 -9.23 8.46 -20.50
C PRO A 381 -8.69 9.49 -19.50
N CYS A 382 -8.09 9.04 -18.39
CA CYS A 382 -7.59 9.92 -17.35
C CYS A 382 -6.22 9.49 -16.81
N ARG A 383 -5.42 10.49 -16.46
CA ARG A 383 -4.12 10.37 -15.78
C ARG A 383 -4.07 11.27 -14.55
N ASP A 384 -3.12 11.02 -13.65
CA ASP A 384 -2.98 11.75 -12.37
C ASP A 384 -4.30 11.75 -11.54
N GLY A 385 -5.17 10.75 -11.76
CA GLY A 385 -6.35 10.45 -10.94
C GLY A 385 -5.99 9.54 -9.77
N THR A 386 -6.93 9.27 -8.88
CA THR A 386 -6.71 8.38 -7.73
C THR A 386 -7.76 7.30 -7.64
N ALA A 387 -7.42 6.15 -7.06
CA ALA A 387 -8.35 5.06 -6.80
C ALA A 387 -8.22 4.57 -5.35
N CYS A 388 -9.34 4.17 -4.76
CA CYS A 388 -9.41 3.58 -3.43
C CYS A 388 -10.52 2.51 -3.36
N ALA A 389 -10.42 1.60 -2.40
CA ALA A 389 -11.44 0.57 -2.19
C ALA A 389 -12.60 1.12 -1.35
N CYS A 390 -13.84 0.89 -1.79
CA CYS A 390 -15.07 1.32 -1.12
C CYS A 390 -16.01 0.13 -0.98
N GLY A 391 -15.76 -0.72 0.03
CA GLY A 391 -16.38 -2.04 0.12
C GLY A 391 -15.93 -2.94 -1.05
N PRO A 392 -16.84 -3.69 -1.70
CA PRO A 392 -16.52 -4.55 -2.85
C PRO A 392 -16.43 -3.75 -4.18
N ARG A 393 -15.86 -2.55 -4.15
CA ARG A 393 -15.81 -1.61 -5.28
C ARG A 393 -14.52 -0.81 -5.28
N VAL A 394 -14.09 -0.37 -6.46
CA VAL A 394 -13.00 0.60 -6.61
C VAL A 394 -13.60 1.94 -7.03
N LEU A 395 -13.37 2.98 -6.23
CA LEU A 395 -13.79 4.36 -6.49
C LEU A 395 -12.65 5.11 -7.17
N LEU A 396 -12.90 5.58 -8.39
CA LEU A 396 -11.99 6.42 -9.18
C LEU A 396 -12.36 7.91 -9.01
N ILE A 397 -11.37 8.73 -8.68
CA ILE A 397 -11.55 10.13 -8.29
C ILE A 397 -10.65 11.05 -9.14
N GLY A 398 -11.28 12.03 -9.77
CA GLY A 398 -10.62 13.14 -10.48
C GLY A 398 -9.70 12.68 -11.62
N GLY A 399 -8.59 13.40 -11.80
CA GLY A 399 -7.64 13.18 -12.88
C GLY A 399 -7.77 14.19 -14.02
N ALA A 400 -6.91 14.06 -15.01
CA ALA A 400 -6.88 14.88 -16.22
C ALA A 400 -6.87 13.98 -17.48
N GLY A 401 -7.75 14.27 -18.42
CA GLY A 401 -7.84 13.62 -19.73
C GLY A 401 -7.60 14.61 -20.87
N PRO A 402 -7.77 14.16 -22.14
CA PRO A 402 -7.63 15.02 -23.33
C PRO A 402 -8.58 16.24 -23.31
N SER A 403 -9.75 16.10 -22.71
CA SER A 403 -10.77 17.15 -22.58
C SER A 403 -10.61 18.06 -21.35
N GLY A 404 -9.51 17.93 -20.60
CA GLY A 404 -9.26 18.66 -19.36
C GLY A 404 -9.47 17.81 -18.09
N TYR A 405 -9.72 18.47 -16.96
CA TYR A 405 -9.90 17.78 -15.66
C TYR A 405 -11.24 17.06 -15.56
N ALA A 406 -11.24 15.87 -14.96
CA ALA A 406 -12.46 15.12 -14.69
C ALA A 406 -13.36 15.86 -13.66
N PRO A 407 -14.69 15.94 -13.87
CA PRO A 407 -15.61 16.57 -12.92
C PRO A 407 -15.69 15.82 -11.59
N MET A 408 -15.45 16.50 -10.46
CA MET A 408 -15.63 15.90 -9.12
C MET A 408 -17.12 15.70 -8.74
N ALA A 409 -18.05 16.26 -9.54
CA ALA A 409 -19.49 16.07 -9.40
C ALA A 409 -19.96 14.68 -9.86
N SER A 410 -19.14 13.99 -10.66
CA SER A 410 -19.45 12.68 -11.25
C SER A 410 -18.20 11.79 -11.12
N LEU A 411 -18.13 11.06 -10.01
CA LEU A 411 -17.08 10.06 -9.76
C LEU A 411 -17.45 8.73 -10.44
N TRP A 412 -16.52 7.78 -10.50
CA TRP A 412 -16.77 6.48 -11.12
C TRP A 412 -16.52 5.34 -10.14
N LEU A 413 -17.47 4.42 -10.02
CA LEU A 413 -17.31 3.16 -9.30
C LEU A 413 -17.17 2.02 -10.30
N LEU A 414 -16.10 1.24 -10.14
CA LEU A 414 -15.98 -0.11 -10.69
C LEU A 414 -16.53 -1.09 -9.64
N HIS A 415 -17.61 -1.79 -9.96
CA HIS A 415 -18.08 -2.94 -9.19
C HIS A 415 -17.24 -4.14 -9.61
N VAL A 416 -16.41 -4.68 -8.71
CA VAL A 416 -15.36 -5.65 -9.08
C VAL A 416 -15.86 -7.09 -9.19
N GLU A 417 -17.08 -7.37 -8.71
CA GLU A 417 -17.71 -8.69 -8.83
C GLU A 417 -18.40 -8.84 -10.20
N GLU A 418 -19.10 -7.80 -10.66
CA GLU A 418 -19.82 -7.76 -11.94
C GLU A 418 -18.99 -7.19 -13.10
N LEU A 419 -17.76 -6.72 -12.83
CA LEU A 419 -16.90 -6.00 -13.78
C LEU A 419 -17.68 -4.89 -14.52
N SER A 420 -18.40 -4.05 -13.78
CA SER A 420 -19.25 -3.00 -14.36
C SER A 420 -18.92 -1.63 -13.81
N TRP A 421 -19.08 -0.61 -14.65
CA TRP A 421 -18.90 0.79 -14.30
C TRP A 421 -20.22 1.51 -14.07
N SER A 422 -20.28 2.29 -12.99
CA SER A 422 -21.37 3.24 -12.74
C SER A 422 -20.84 4.61 -12.34
N ALA A 423 -21.45 5.67 -12.88
CA ALA A 423 -21.21 7.03 -12.44
C ALA A 423 -21.92 7.31 -11.10
N VAL A 424 -21.22 7.94 -10.16
CA VAL A 424 -21.75 8.39 -8.87
C VAL A 424 -21.82 9.91 -8.87
N HIS A 425 -23.02 10.45 -8.74
CA HIS A 425 -23.24 11.89 -8.60
C HIS A 425 -23.01 12.31 -7.15
N THR A 426 -22.12 13.27 -6.93
CA THR A 426 -21.84 13.83 -5.60
C THR A 426 -22.68 15.09 -5.37
N SER A 427 -23.06 15.33 -4.11
CA SER A 427 -23.92 16.44 -3.71
C SER A 427 -23.29 17.27 -2.58
N GLY A 428 -23.74 18.51 -2.42
CA GLY A 428 -23.21 19.44 -1.41
C GLY A 428 -22.04 20.28 -1.94
N SER A 429 -21.04 20.56 -1.10
CA SER A 429 -19.88 21.37 -1.46
C SER A 429 -18.86 20.59 -2.30
N VAL A 430 -19.21 20.30 -3.57
CA VAL A 430 -18.37 19.54 -4.50
C VAL A 430 -17.02 20.24 -4.74
N PRO A 431 -15.87 19.56 -4.58
CA PRO A 431 -14.56 20.15 -4.83
C PRO A 431 -14.37 20.56 -6.31
N ARG A 432 -13.53 21.57 -6.57
CA ARG A 432 -13.12 21.87 -7.96
C ARG A 432 -12.39 20.68 -8.61
N PRO A 433 -12.56 20.43 -9.93
CA PRO A 433 -11.78 19.47 -10.72
C PRO A 433 -10.27 19.58 -10.48
N ARG A 434 -9.59 18.43 -10.41
CA ARG A 434 -8.17 18.33 -10.01
C ARG A 434 -7.53 17.02 -10.46
N ALA A 435 -6.20 17.04 -10.57
CA ALA A 435 -5.35 15.87 -10.76
C ALA A 435 -4.09 16.02 -9.88
N GLY A 436 -3.35 14.93 -9.66
CA GLY A 436 -2.15 14.91 -8.81
C GLY A 436 -2.45 15.04 -7.32
N HIS A 437 -3.68 14.67 -6.92
CA HIS A 437 -4.12 14.62 -5.54
C HIS A 437 -3.87 13.21 -4.96
N CYS A 438 -4.16 13.02 -3.67
CA CYS A 438 -4.18 11.71 -3.02
C CYS A 438 -5.59 11.38 -2.51
N SER A 439 -5.87 10.09 -2.33
CA SER A 439 -7.09 9.56 -1.72
C SER A 439 -6.73 8.46 -0.72
N ALA A 440 -7.48 8.36 0.36
CA ALA A 440 -7.47 7.25 1.31
C ALA A 440 -8.92 6.98 1.77
N THR A 441 -9.16 5.82 2.36
CA THR A 441 -10.47 5.30 2.79
C THR A 441 -10.34 4.60 4.12
#